data_AF-A0A2G6LH32-F1
#
_entry.id   AF-A0A2G6LH32-F1
#
_cell.length_a   1.000
_cell.length_b   1.000
_cell.length_c   1.000
_cell.angle_alpha   90.00
_cell.angle_beta   90.00
_cell.angle_gamma   90.00
#
_symmetry.space_group_name_H-M   'P 1'
#
loop_
_entity.id
_entity.type
_entity.pdbx_description
1 polymer ?
#
loop_
_entity_poly.entity_id
_entity_poly.type
_entity_poly.pdbx_seq_one_letter_code
_entity_poly.pdbx_strand_id
1 'polypeptide(L)' 'MANHFKSNEAFVVYQSLFGRYEVKICPLEHFTQTIMHEGVEQPKFKQIAR' A
#
# COMPACT_ATOMS: atom_id res chain seq x y z
N MET A 1 8.65 4.03 -3.33
CA MET A 1 8.93 2.58 -3.17
C MET A 1 10.25 2.44 -2.43
N ALA A 2 10.39 1.40 -1.62
CA ALA A 2 11.62 1.04 -0.91
C ALA A 2 11.88 -0.46 -1.10
N ASN A 3 13.13 -0.88 -1.07
CA ASN A 3 13.50 -2.29 -1.15
C ASN A 3 14.10 -2.73 0.17
N HIS A 4 13.73 -3.92 0.65
CA HIS A 4 14.37 -4.49 1.83
C HIS A 4 15.81 -4.87 1.50
N PHE A 5 16.77 -4.33 2.25
CA PHE A 5 18.20 -4.42 1.92
C PHE A 5 18.71 -5.85 1.72
N LYS A 6 18.21 -6.82 2.53
CA LYS A 6 18.71 -8.19 2.51
C LYS A 6 18.00 -9.09 1.48
N SER A 7 16.68 -8.98 1.36
CA SER A 7 15.88 -9.84 0.47
C SER A 7 15.61 -9.21 -0.90
N ASN A 8 15.89 -7.91 -1.06
CA ASN A 8 15.54 -7.10 -2.22
C ASN A 8 14.03 -7.07 -2.53
N GLU A 9 13.19 -7.52 -1.58
CA GLU A 9 11.74 -7.47 -1.70
C GLU A 9 11.26 -6.02 -1.73
N ALA A 10 10.27 -5.76 -2.58
CA ALA A 10 9.70 -4.45 -2.82
C ALA A 10 8.63 -4.10 -1.78
N PHE A 11 8.70 -2.88 -1.26
CA PHE A 11 7.75 -2.32 -0.30
C PHE A 11 7.29 -0.91 -0.68
N VAL A 12 6.11 -0.56 -0.19
CA VAL A 12 5.60 0.81 -0.14
C VAL A 12 5.66 1.29 1.30
N VAL A 13 6.28 2.46 1.50
CA VAL A 13 6.29 3.17 2.77
C VAL A 13 5.36 4.37 2.62
N TYR A 14 4.37 4.48 3.50
CA TYR A 14 3.38 5.56 3.46
C TYR A 14 2.95 5.96 4.87
N GLN A 15 2.44 7.19 5.02
CA GLN A 15 1.90 7.69 6.27
C GLN A 15 0.38 7.74 6.21
N SER A 16 -0.29 7.35 7.29
CA SER A 16 -1.73 7.52 7.41
C SER A 16 -2.07 9.02 7.52
N LEU A 17 -3.04 9.50 6.74
CA LEU A 17 -3.46 10.91 6.77
C LEU A 17 -4.55 11.20 7.82
N PHE A 18 -4.98 10.18 8.55
CA PHE A 18 -6.02 10.25 9.57
C PHE A 18 -5.75 9.20 10.66
N GLY A 19 -6.41 9.35 11.81
CA GLY A 19 -6.19 8.50 12.98
C GLY A 19 -4.88 8.83 13.68
N ARG A 20 -3.98 7.85 13.82
CA ARG A 20 -2.71 8.00 14.57
C ARG A 20 -1.55 8.57 13.75
N TYR A 21 -1.75 8.87 12.47
CA TYR A 21 -0.71 9.40 11.58
C TYR A 21 0.58 8.57 11.50
N GLU A 22 0.46 7.26 11.70
CA GLU A 22 1.57 6.33 11.74
C GLU A 22 2.14 6.07 10.33
N VAL A 23 3.46 5.89 10.28
CA VAL A 23 4.17 5.38 9.11
C VAL A 23 3.99 3.86 9.04
N LYS A 24 3.61 3.36 7.87
CA LYS A 24 3.38 1.95 7.59
C LYS A 24 4.29 1.48 6.47
N ILE A 25 4.69 0.22 6.55
CA ILE A 25 5.44 -0.49 5.52
C ILE A 25 4.54 -1.63 5.02
N CYS A 26 4.32 -1.70 3.72
CA CYS A 26 3.46 -2.69 3.09
C CYS A 26 4.19 -3.35 1.91
N PRO A 27 4.20 -4.70 1.79
CA PRO A 27 4.74 -5.35 0.60
C PRO A 27 4.10 -4.82 -0.67
N LEU A 28 4.88 -4.61 -1.74
CA LEU A 28 4.36 -4.06 -2.98
C LEU A 28 3.23 -4.92 -3.55
N GLU A 29 3.38 -6.24 -3.50
CA GLU A 29 2.36 -7.19 -3.95
C GLU A 29 1.04 -6.99 -3.21
N HIS A 30 1.08 -6.74 -1.89
CA HIS A 30 -0.10 -6.48 -1.08
C HIS A 30 -0.70 -5.09 -1.31
N PHE A 31 0.13 -4.13 -1.70
CA PHE A 31 -0.30 -2.77 -2.01
C PHE A 31 -1.01 -2.71 -3.37
N THR A 32 -0.58 -3.51 -4.35
CA THR A 32 -1.15 -3.54 -5.70
C THR A 32 -2.31 -4.52 -5.87
N GLN A 33 -2.71 -5.23 -4.82
CA GLN A 33 -3.84 -6.17 -4.85
C GLN A 33 -5.17 -5.48 -5.16
N THR A 34 -6.06 -6.21 -5.82
CA THR A 34 -7.50 -5.89 -5.89
C THR A 34 -8.23 -6.56 -4.73
N ILE A 35 -9.32 -5.93 -4.30
CA ILE A 35 -10.21 -6.44 -3.25
C ILE A 35 -11.67 -6.30 -3.73
N MET A 36 -12.53 -7.18 -3.22
CA MET A 36 -13.97 -7.03 -3.34
C MET A 36 -14.46 -6.15 -2.18
N HIS A 37 -15.04 -4.99 -2.48
CA HIS A 37 -15.63 -4.10 -1.47
C HIS A 37 -16.99 -3.62 -1.97
N GLU A 38 -18.03 -3.85 -1.16
CA GLU A 38 -19.44 -3.58 -1.51
C GLU A 38 -19.89 -4.24 -2.82
N GLY A 39 -19.37 -5.44 -3.11
CA GLY A 39 -19.69 -6.20 -4.32
C GLY A 39 -18.98 -5.71 -5.59
N VAL A 40 -18.07 -4.74 -5.47
CA VAL A 40 -17.27 -4.22 -6.59
C VAL A 40 -15.80 -4.58 -6.39
N GLU A 41 -15.19 -5.16 -7.43
CA GLU A 41 -13.75 -5.37 -7.46
C GLU A 41 -13.03 -4.05 -7.71
N GLN A 42 -12.11 -3.67 -6.82
CA GLN A 42 -11.37 -2.43 -6.91
C GLN A 42 -9.95 -2.54 -6.35
N PRO A 43 -9.00 -1.68 -6.76
CA PRO A 43 -7.66 -1.63 -6.17
C PRO A 43 -7.75 -1.33 -4.67
N LYS A 44 -6.97 -2.05 -3.87
CA LYS A 44 -6.87 -1.82 -2.42
C LYS A 44 -6.34 -0.43 -2.10
N PHE A 45 -5.45 0.08 -2.94
CA PHE A 45 -4.94 1.45 -2.89
C PHE A 45 -5.09 2.11 -4.25
N LYS A 46 -5.62 3.33 -4.27
CA LYS A 46 -5.84 4.11 -5.49
C LYS A 46 -5.09 5.43 -5.40
N GLN A 47 -4.30 5.75 -6.44
CA GLN A 47 -3.68 7.05 -6.58
C GLN A 47 -4.73 8.11 -6.92
N ILE A 48 -4.81 9.17 -6.11
CA ILE A 48 -5.79 10.26 -6.27
C ILE A 48 -5.18 11.57 -6.81
N ALA A 49 -3.85 11.71 -6.77
CA ALA A 49 -3.11 12.88 -7.24
C ALA A 49 -1.68 12.50 -7.68
N ARG A 50 -1.01 13.38 -8.43
CA ARG A 50 0.36 13.19 -8.94
C ARG A 50 1.38 14.02 -8.17
#